data_AF-A0A966Q9Z5-F1
#
_entry.id   AF-A0A966Q9Z5-F1
#
_cell.length_a   1.000
_cell.length_b   1.000
_cell.length_c   1.000
_cell.angle_alpha   90.00
_cell.angle_beta   90.00
_cell.angle_gamma   90.00
#
_symmetry.space_group_name_H-M   'P 1'
#
loop_
_entity.id
_entity.type
_entity.pdbx_description
1 polymer ?
#
loop_
_entity_poly.entity_id
_entity_poly.type
_entity_poly.pdbx_seq_one_letter_code
_entity_poly.pdbx_strand_id
1 'polypeptide(L)'
;MKDYFKTLVLLVTLGSRLYAAEPLSLVDTVWTGAASDAWSDLANWSKGLPSDKGVANTVIQSGYANRTPVVSTSGNNAVGQVYIMSGGGLVIKKDATLATVGNFVTGNNGHAGMTDVTGGTLAVGGVLLIGHNGFEGSLKIDSGT
;
A
#
# COMPACT_ATOMS: atom_id res chain seq x y z
N MET A 1 -62.66 0.46 -48.50
CA MET A 1 -61.51 -0.22 -49.12
C MET A 1 -60.45 0.81 -49.45
N LYS A 2 -59.41 0.89 -48.62
CA LYS A 2 -58.09 1.40 -48.93
C LYS A 2 -57.17 0.94 -47.81
N ASP A 3 -56.01 0.51 -48.23
CA ASP A 3 -55.28 -0.63 -47.72
C ASP A 3 -53.82 -0.19 -47.62
N TYR A 4 -53.12 -0.72 -46.61
CA TYR A 4 -51.66 -0.72 -46.41
C TYR A 4 -50.93 0.61 -46.13
N PHE A 5 -50.26 0.68 -44.97
CA PHE A 5 -48.83 0.34 -44.86
C PHE A 5 -48.45 0.33 -43.36
N LYS A 6 -48.26 -0.87 -42.79
CA LYS A 6 -47.65 -1.02 -41.45
C LYS A 6 -46.14 -0.91 -41.63
N THR A 7 -45.56 0.21 -41.24
CA THR A 7 -44.10 0.36 -41.14
C THR A 7 -43.61 -0.47 -39.96
N LEU A 8 -42.89 -1.54 -40.26
CA LEU A 8 -42.14 -2.32 -39.27
C LEU A 8 -40.89 -1.52 -38.90
N VAL A 9 -40.88 -0.86 -37.75
CA VAL A 9 -39.69 -0.20 -37.22
C VAL A 9 -38.81 -1.26 -36.55
N LEU A 10 -37.71 -1.62 -37.21
CA LEU A 10 -36.66 -2.46 -36.63
C LEU A 10 -35.78 -1.59 -35.73
N LEU A 11 -35.94 -1.70 -34.41
CA LEU A 11 -35.05 -1.09 -33.44
C LEU A 11 -33.78 -1.94 -33.33
N VAL A 12 -32.66 -1.47 -33.89
CA VAL A 12 -31.34 -2.08 -33.66
C VAL A 12 -30.77 -1.49 -32.38
N THR A 13 -30.74 -2.28 -31.31
CA THR A 13 -30.02 -1.94 -30.08
C THR A 13 -28.51 -2.03 -30.32
N LEU A 14 -27.84 -0.89 -30.37
CA LEU A 14 -26.38 -0.82 -30.21
C LEU A 14 -26.05 -1.21 -28.77
N GLY A 15 -25.73 -2.49 -28.57
CA GLY A 15 -25.13 -2.96 -27.33
C GLY A 15 -23.74 -2.37 -27.20
N SER A 16 -23.61 -1.21 -26.53
CA SER A 16 -22.31 -0.71 -26.10
C SER A 16 -21.76 -1.71 -25.10
N ARG A 17 -20.82 -2.55 -25.55
CA ARG A 17 -19.92 -3.27 -24.66
C ARG A 17 -19.16 -2.20 -23.89
N LEU A 18 -19.48 -2.05 -22.60
CA LEU A 18 -18.66 -1.27 -21.69
C LEU A 18 -17.25 -1.87 -21.75
N TYR A 19 -16.28 -1.05 -22.15
CA TYR A 19 -14.87 -1.39 -22.10
C TYR A 19 -14.56 -1.90 -20.69
N ALA A 20 -14.13 -3.16 -20.59
CA ALA A 20 -13.47 -3.62 -19.39
C ALA A 20 -12.26 -2.68 -19.19
N ALA A 21 -12.18 -2.03 -18.03
CA ALA A 21 -10.98 -1.29 -17.65
C ALA A 21 -9.81 -2.26 -17.77
N GLU A 22 -8.80 -1.88 -18.56
CA GLU A 22 -7.56 -2.65 -18.63
C GLU A 22 -7.02 -2.83 -17.20
N PRO A 23 -6.44 -4.00 -16.86
CA PRO A 23 -5.86 -4.18 -15.54
C PRO A 23 -4.79 -3.10 -15.36
N LEU A 24 -5.03 -2.17 -14.43
CA LEU A 24 -4.00 -1.21 -14.03
C LEU A 24 -2.74 -2.01 -13.69
N SER A 25 -1.66 -1.79 -14.43
CA SER A 25 -0.37 -2.37 -14.08
C SER A 25 -0.04 -1.91 -12.66
N LEU A 26 -0.01 -2.83 -11.71
CA LEU A 26 0.25 -2.48 -10.33
C LEU A 26 1.66 -1.88 -10.22
N VAL A 27 1.80 -0.81 -9.44
CA VAL A 27 3.07 -0.10 -9.28
C VAL A 27 3.50 -0.06 -7.82
N ASP A 28 4.79 -0.22 -7.55
CA ASP A 28 5.31 0.00 -6.20
C ASP A 28 5.25 1.49 -5.85
N THR A 29 4.78 1.79 -4.63
CA THR A 29 4.87 3.12 -4.04
C THR A 29 6.00 3.15 -3.03
N VAL A 30 6.80 4.21 -3.08
CA VAL A 30 8.04 4.35 -2.31
C VAL A 30 7.90 5.50 -1.34
N TRP A 31 8.26 5.27 -0.08
CA TRP A 31 8.36 6.32 0.92
C TRP A 31 9.47 7.31 0.56
N THR A 32 9.11 8.58 0.48
CA THR A 32 10.02 9.69 0.18
C THR A 32 10.26 10.58 1.39
N GLY A 33 9.29 10.66 2.30
CA GLY A 33 9.31 11.56 3.47
C GLY A 33 9.36 13.05 3.10
N ALA A 34 8.90 13.42 1.89
CA ALA A 34 9.09 14.75 1.33
C ALA A 34 8.37 15.87 2.10
N ALA A 35 7.21 15.58 2.70
CA ALA A 35 6.36 16.56 3.36
C ALA A 35 6.39 16.44 4.89
N SER A 36 6.26 15.23 5.43
CA SER A 36 6.14 14.96 6.87
C SER A 36 6.66 13.56 7.23
N ASP A 37 6.47 13.13 8.47
CA ASP A 37 6.66 11.74 8.92
C ASP A 37 5.37 10.91 8.86
N ALA A 38 4.22 11.52 8.55
CA ALA A 38 2.93 10.85 8.62
C ALA A 38 2.75 9.82 7.48
N TRP A 39 2.45 8.57 7.86
CA TRP A 39 2.16 7.48 6.91
C TRP A 39 1.03 7.83 5.94
N SER A 40 -0.02 8.49 6.43
CA SER A 40 -1.23 8.79 5.67
C SER A 40 -1.14 10.04 4.80
N ASP A 41 -0.01 10.75 4.83
CA ASP A 41 0.22 11.94 3.99
C ASP A 41 0.67 11.50 2.59
N LEU A 42 -0.22 11.69 1.61
CA LEU A 42 0.00 11.36 0.21
C LEU A 42 1.29 11.98 -0.36
N ALA A 43 1.67 13.17 0.12
CA ALA A 43 2.87 13.85 -0.37
C ALA A 43 4.17 13.13 0.02
N ASN A 44 4.12 12.18 0.94
CA ASN A 44 5.27 11.35 1.31
C ASN A 44 5.46 10.12 0.40
N TRP A 45 4.58 9.85 -0.56
CA TRP A 45 4.61 8.64 -1.37
C TRP A 45 4.77 8.91 -2.87
N SER A 46 5.65 8.17 -3.53
CA SER A 46 6.01 8.43 -4.92
C SER A 46 4.90 8.15 -5.95
N LYS A 47 3.97 7.23 -5.66
CA LYS A 47 2.93 6.78 -6.60
C LYS A 47 1.56 6.55 -5.94
N GLY A 48 1.23 7.34 -4.93
CA GLY A 48 -0.02 7.17 -4.18
C GLY A 48 0.19 6.51 -2.82
N LEU A 49 -0.86 6.51 -2.00
CA LEU A 49 -0.82 5.89 -0.69
C LEU A 49 -0.71 4.36 -0.81
N PRO A 50 -0.08 3.69 0.17
CA PRO A 50 -0.06 2.23 0.29
C PRO A 50 -1.44 1.54 0.21
N SER A 51 -2.51 2.28 0.53
CA SER A 51 -3.89 1.81 0.49
C SER A 51 -4.57 1.95 -0.87
N ASP A 52 -3.96 2.67 -1.83
CA ASP A 52 -4.60 3.03 -3.09
C ASP A 52 -4.75 1.81 -4.02
N LYS A 53 -5.88 1.77 -4.73
CA LYS A 53 -6.09 0.77 -5.79
C LYS A 53 -5.08 1.02 -6.91
N GLY A 54 -4.30 0.00 -7.25
CA GLY A 54 -3.24 0.10 -8.26
C GLY A 54 -1.83 0.06 -7.69
N VAL A 55 -1.67 0.05 -6.36
CA VAL A 55 -0.36 -0.18 -5.74
C VAL A 55 -0.05 -1.68 -5.68
N ALA A 56 1.15 -2.07 -6.09
CA ALA A 56 1.68 -3.43 -5.98
C ALA A 56 2.27 -3.66 -4.59
N ASN A 57 3.38 -2.99 -4.27
CA ASN A 57 4.03 -3.07 -2.97
C ASN A 57 4.30 -1.69 -2.39
N THR A 58 4.46 -1.67 -1.08
CA THR A 58 4.89 -0.51 -0.31
C THR A 58 6.36 -0.68 0.03
N VAL A 59 7.19 0.29 -0.37
CA VAL A 59 8.63 0.24 -0.21
C VAL A 59 9.09 1.36 0.70
N ILE A 60 9.78 1.02 1.76
CA ILE A 60 10.38 1.96 2.72
C ILE A 60 11.88 1.73 2.71
N GLN A 61 12.61 2.73 2.24
CA GLN A 61 14.06 2.73 2.15
C GLN A 61 14.58 4.05 2.70
N SER A 62 15.89 4.23 2.80
CA SER A 62 16.46 5.54 3.11
C SER A 62 15.95 6.58 2.11
N GLY A 63 15.07 7.45 2.57
CA GLY A 63 14.46 8.50 1.76
C GLY A 63 15.36 9.72 1.68
N TYR A 64 15.18 10.54 0.65
CA TYR A 64 15.94 11.78 0.47
C TYR A 64 15.86 12.74 1.67
N ALA A 65 14.75 12.71 2.40
CA ALA A 65 14.51 13.57 3.56
C ALA A 65 14.98 12.96 4.90
N ASN A 66 15.49 11.71 4.93
CA ASN A 66 15.85 10.97 6.16
C ASN A 66 14.75 10.96 7.24
N ARG A 67 13.47 10.97 6.83
CA ARG A 67 12.32 10.89 7.76
C ARG A 67 11.77 9.48 7.78
N THR A 68 11.68 8.89 8.97
CA THR A 68 11.05 7.58 9.16
C THR A 68 9.52 7.72 9.12
N PRO A 69 8.79 6.89 8.36
CA PRO A 69 7.34 6.90 8.38
C PRO A 69 6.78 6.52 9.77
N VAL A 70 5.73 7.21 10.16
CA VAL A 70 5.02 7.08 11.44
C VAL A 70 3.55 6.80 11.17
N VAL A 71 3.08 5.65 11.65
CA VAL A 71 1.66 5.29 11.71
C VAL A 71 1.14 5.75 13.07
N SER A 72 0.30 6.77 13.08
CA SER A 72 -0.21 7.42 14.29
C SER A 72 -1.71 7.22 14.54
N THR A 73 -2.42 6.57 13.63
CA THR A 73 -3.85 6.28 13.72
C THR A 73 -4.15 4.82 13.38
N SER A 74 -5.32 4.34 13.77
CA SER A 74 -5.86 3.06 13.29
C SER A 74 -6.36 3.18 11.84
N GLY A 75 -6.60 2.03 11.21
CA GLY A 75 -7.18 1.94 9.86
C GLY A 75 -6.19 2.12 8.70
N ASN A 76 -4.88 2.21 8.97
CA ASN A 76 -3.88 2.27 7.90
C ASN A 76 -3.70 0.89 7.29
N ASN A 77 -3.70 0.83 5.95
CA ASN A 77 -3.60 -0.42 5.20
C ASN A 77 -2.54 -0.30 4.10
N ALA A 78 -1.84 -1.40 3.84
CA ALA A 78 -1.06 -1.63 2.62
C ALA A 78 -1.72 -2.76 1.81
N VAL A 79 -2.14 -2.47 0.56
CA VAL A 79 -2.87 -3.45 -0.28
C VAL A 79 -2.01 -4.61 -0.77
N GLY A 80 -0.69 -4.49 -0.65
CA GLY A 80 0.27 -5.53 -1.02
C GLY A 80 1.29 -5.82 0.07
N GLN A 81 2.52 -6.16 -0.33
CA GLN A 81 3.61 -6.39 0.62
C GLN A 81 4.20 -5.07 1.10
N VAL A 82 4.74 -5.07 2.32
CA VAL A 82 5.55 -3.96 2.84
C VAL A 82 7.00 -4.42 2.93
N TYR A 83 7.88 -3.69 2.26
CA TYR A 83 9.33 -3.92 2.31
C TYR A 83 10.01 -2.79 3.10
N ILE A 84 10.69 -3.16 4.18
CA ILE A 84 11.70 -2.33 4.84
C ILE A 84 13.06 -2.69 4.22
N MET A 85 13.54 -1.82 3.33
CA MET A 85 14.80 -1.96 2.60
C MET A 85 15.94 -1.23 3.32
N SER A 86 17.13 -1.22 2.71
CA SER A 86 18.33 -0.60 3.25
C SER A 86 18.10 0.84 3.76
N GLY A 87 18.42 1.07 5.03
CA GLY A 87 18.27 2.35 5.74
C GLY A 87 16.82 2.81 5.99
N GLY A 88 15.82 2.06 5.53
CA GLY A 88 14.41 2.34 5.83
C GLY A 88 14.04 1.89 7.24
N GLY A 89 13.15 2.61 7.91
CA GLY A 89 12.58 2.22 9.20
C GLY A 89 11.08 2.43 9.23
N LEU A 90 10.41 2.01 10.29
CA LEU A 90 8.97 2.23 10.47
C LEU A 90 8.64 2.38 11.95
N VAL A 91 7.78 3.34 12.29
CA VAL A 91 7.24 3.48 13.65
C VAL A 91 5.72 3.33 13.61
N ILE A 92 5.19 2.46 14.46
CA ILE A 92 3.76 2.32 14.73
C ILE A 92 3.54 2.73 16.18
N LYS A 93 2.87 3.87 16.36
CA LYS A 93 2.61 4.45 17.68
C LYS A 93 1.52 3.69 18.41
N LYS A 94 1.40 4.00 19.71
CA LYS A 94 0.34 3.48 20.57
C LYS A 94 -1.04 3.66 19.94
N ASP A 95 -1.87 2.62 20.04
CA ASP A 95 -3.26 2.56 19.55
C ASP A 95 -3.40 2.72 18.01
N ALA A 96 -2.28 2.82 17.28
CA ALA A 96 -2.25 2.86 15.84
C ALA A 96 -2.23 1.44 15.26
N THR A 97 -2.71 1.30 14.03
CA THR A 97 -2.73 0.01 13.33
C THR A 97 -2.26 0.19 11.92
N LEU A 98 -1.28 -0.63 11.53
CA LEU A 98 -0.95 -0.89 10.13
C LEU A 98 -1.30 -2.35 9.82
N ALA A 99 -2.24 -2.55 8.90
CA ALA A 99 -2.51 -3.87 8.34
C ALA A 99 -1.90 -4.02 6.95
N THR A 100 -1.33 -5.18 6.65
CA THR A 100 -0.83 -5.52 5.32
C THR A 100 -1.65 -6.68 4.77
N VAL A 101 -2.03 -6.62 3.50
CA VAL A 101 -2.63 -7.79 2.83
C VAL A 101 -1.57 -8.85 2.55
N GLY A 102 -0.38 -8.41 2.13
CA GLY A 102 0.76 -9.28 1.84
C GLY A 102 1.71 -9.49 3.02
N ASN A 103 2.91 -9.94 2.69
CA ASN A 103 4.01 -10.11 3.63
C ASN A 103 4.51 -8.76 4.17
N PHE A 104 5.08 -8.80 5.37
CA PHE A 104 5.90 -7.72 5.90
C PHE A 104 7.34 -8.20 5.95
N VAL A 105 8.24 -7.55 5.22
CA VAL A 105 9.60 -8.03 4.97
C VAL A 105 10.61 -6.98 5.39
N THR A 106 11.52 -7.33 6.31
CA THR A 106 12.67 -6.49 6.66
C THR A 106 13.95 -7.03 6.04
N GLY A 107 14.88 -6.13 5.74
CA GLY A 107 16.20 -6.47 5.22
C GLY A 107 16.18 -6.82 3.73
N ASN A 108 15.16 -6.37 2.98
CA ASN A 108 15.12 -6.61 1.55
C ASN A 108 16.14 -5.69 0.85
N ASN A 109 17.18 -6.28 0.26
CA ASN A 109 18.30 -5.56 -0.38
C ASN A 109 19.16 -4.70 0.58
N GLY A 110 19.55 -5.26 1.74
CA GLY A 110 20.51 -4.66 2.65
C GLY A 110 19.96 -4.40 4.06
N HIS A 111 20.71 -3.63 4.85
CA HIS A 111 20.41 -3.43 6.28
C HIS A 111 19.17 -2.55 6.49
N ALA A 112 18.05 -3.17 6.85
CA ALA A 112 16.89 -2.42 7.32
C ALA A 112 17.22 -1.66 8.61
N GLY A 113 16.71 -0.44 8.72
CA GLY A 113 16.63 0.31 9.96
C GLY A 113 15.57 -0.27 10.92
N MET A 114 15.41 0.39 12.06
CA MET A 114 14.53 -0.06 13.13
C MET A 114 13.05 -0.06 12.69
N THR A 115 12.36 -1.16 12.99
CA THR A 115 10.90 -1.21 13.02
C THR A 115 10.45 -1.22 14.47
N ASP A 116 9.72 -0.18 14.87
CA ASP A 116 9.25 0.03 16.24
C ASP A 116 7.72 -0.05 16.29
N VAL A 117 7.20 -1.02 17.02
CA VAL A 117 5.79 -1.14 17.36
C VAL A 117 5.68 -1.02 18.88
N THR A 118 5.41 0.19 19.36
CA THR A 118 5.28 0.47 20.80
C THR A 118 3.82 0.78 21.13
N GLY A 119 3.11 -0.19 21.72
CA GLY A 119 1.70 -0.06 22.10
C GLY A 119 0.70 -0.03 20.93
N GLY A 120 1.16 -0.24 19.70
CA GLY A 120 0.34 -0.28 18.48
C GLY A 120 0.17 -1.70 17.95
N THR A 121 -0.36 -1.84 16.74
CA THR A 121 -0.58 -3.13 16.08
C THR A 121 -0.01 -3.15 14.67
N LEU A 122 0.87 -4.12 14.40
CA LEU A 122 1.25 -4.53 13.05
C LEU A 122 0.48 -5.82 12.72
N ALA A 123 -0.55 -5.72 11.87
CA ALA A 123 -1.37 -6.86 11.45
C ALA A 123 -0.91 -7.35 10.08
N VAL A 124 -0.17 -8.46 10.04
CA VAL A 124 0.38 -9.00 8.79
C VAL A 124 -0.57 -10.07 8.24
N GLY A 125 -1.14 -9.84 7.05
CA GLY A 125 -2.02 -10.79 6.36
C GLY A 125 -1.28 -11.98 5.75
N GLY A 126 0.00 -11.79 5.40
CA GLY A 126 0.92 -12.85 4.94
C GLY A 126 1.87 -13.32 6.03
N VAL A 127 3.15 -13.43 5.69
CA VAL A 127 4.24 -13.81 6.60
C VAL A 127 5.05 -12.59 7.02
N LEU A 128 5.46 -12.56 8.29
CA LEU A 128 6.49 -11.64 8.79
C LEU A 128 7.87 -12.25 8.55
N LEU A 129 8.64 -11.67 7.62
CA LEU A 129 9.99 -12.08 7.27
C LEU A 129 10.99 -11.09 7.84
N ILE A 130 11.84 -11.52 8.77
CA ILE A 130 12.84 -10.67 9.42
C ILE A 130 14.22 -10.99 8.86
N GLY A 131 14.91 -9.97 8.35
CA GLY A 131 16.30 -10.10 7.90
C GLY A 131 16.48 -10.92 6.63
N HIS A 132 15.52 -10.83 5.71
CA HIS A 132 15.43 -11.66 4.51
C HIS A 132 16.73 -11.72 3.68
N ASN A 133 17.54 -10.65 3.67
CA ASN A 133 18.88 -10.61 3.07
C ASN A 133 19.91 -9.87 3.95
N GLY A 134 19.76 -9.95 5.28
CA GLY A 134 20.61 -9.28 6.27
C GLY A 134 19.83 -8.37 7.21
N PHE A 135 20.19 -8.37 8.50
CA PHE A 135 19.55 -7.55 9.53
C PHE A 135 20.57 -7.06 10.55
N GLU A 136 20.88 -5.77 10.52
CA GLU A 136 21.58 -5.06 11.61
C GLU A 136 20.64 -4.09 12.34
N GLY A 137 19.33 -4.14 12.02
CA GLY A 137 18.31 -3.36 12.68
C GLY A 137 17.84 -3.98 13.99
N SER A 138 16.88 -3.32 14.62
CA SER A 138 16.10 -3.86 15.73
C SER A 138 14.63 -3.96 15.32
N LEU A 139 14.00 -5.09 15.62
CA LEU A 139 12.56 -5.20 15.64
C LEU A 139 12.16 -5.07 17.10
N LYS A 140 11.43 -4.00 17.42
CA LYS A 140 10.91 -3.77 18.76
C LYS A 140 9.40 -3.93 18.73
N ILE A 141 8.88 -4.88 19.50
CA ILE A 141 7.45 -5.09 19.70
C ILE A 141 7.19 -5.04 21.20
N ASP A 142 6.85 -3.86 21.71
CA ASP A 142 6.51 -3.66 23.11
C ASP A 142 4.99 -3.66 23.25
N SER A 143 4.47 -4.75 23.82
CA SER A 143 3.06 -5.00 24.19
C SER A 143 2.00 -4.51 23.18
N GLY A 144 1.32 -5.46 22.51
CA GLY A 144 0.02 -5.16 21.92
C GLY A 144 -1.03 -5.03 23.02
N THR A 145 -1.97 -4.10 22.87
CA THR A 145 -3.20 -4.05 23.68
C THR A 145 -4.07 -5.27 23.44
#